data_AF-A0A6A4HNU2-F1
#
_entry.id   AF-A0A6A4HNU2-F1
#
_cell.length_a   1.000
_cell.length_b   1.000
_cell.length_c   1.000
_cell.angle_alpha   90.00
_cell.angle_beta   90.00
_cell.angle_gamma   90.00
#
_symmetry.space_group_name_H-M   'P 1'
#
loop_
_entity.id
_entity.type
_entity.pdbx_description
1 polymer ?
#
loop_
_entity_poly.entity_id
_entity_poly.type
_entity_poly.pdbx_seq_one_letter_code
_entity_poly.pdbx_strand_id
1 'polypeptide(L)'
;MKPKMDLHEDQSKNTVTATFELPGLKKEDVQIDLQNGQLTISGESKISSEHEQEGYLIRERGFGKVSRTLKLPQGVKRRSKLRWKMEF
;
A
#
# COMPACT_ATOMS: atom_id res chain seq x y z
N MET A 1 -3.08 7.67 7.54
CA MET A 1 -2.69 8.38 6.29
C MET A 1 -3.13 7.58 5.07
N LYS A 2 -3.46 8.25 3.96
CA LYS A 2 -3.81 7.60 2.68
C LYS A 2 -2.59 7.57 1.76
N PRO A 3 -1.98 6.40 1.47
CA PRO A 3 -0.84 6.31 0.56
C PRO A 3 -1.21 6.76 -0.85
N LYS A 4 -0.26 7.36 -1.57
CA LYS A 4 -0.40 7.66 -3.00
C LYS A 4 -0.43 6.35 -3.78
N MET A 5 -1.09 6.38 -4.94
CA MET A 5 -1.34 5.18 -5.72
C MET A 5 -1.68 5.50 -7.16
N ASP A 6 -1.16 4.66 -8.05
CA ASP A 6 -1.53 4.59 -9.46
C ASP A 6 -2.36 3.33 -9.72
N LEU A 7 -3.31 3.44 -10.66
CA LEU A 7 -4.12 2.32 -11.12
C LEU A 7 -3.98 2.21 -12.63
N HIS A 8 -3.57 1.04 -13.11
CA HIS A 8 -3.40 0.77 -14.54
C HIS A 8 -4.21 -0.46 -14.93
N GLU A 9 -4.98 -0.34 -16.01
CA GLU A 9 -5.74 -1.43 -16.60
C GLU A 9 -5.10 -1.84 -17.94
N ASP A 10 -4.75 -3.12 -18.05
CA ASP A 10 -4.33 -3.75 -19.30
C ASP A 10 -5.47 -4.65 -19.78
N GLN A 11 -6.26 -4.13 -20.74
CA GLN A 11 -7.38 -4.84 -21.34
C GLN A 11 -6.94 -6.08 -22.12
N SER A 12 -5.76 -6.06 -22.74
CA SER A 12 -5.25 -7.17 -23.55
C SER A 12 -4.94 -8.40 -22.69
N LYS A 13 -4.45 -8.18 -21.47
CA LYS A 13 -4.14 -9.24 -20.50
C LYS A 13 -5.27 -9.47 -19.50
N ASN A 14 -6.33 -8.64 -19.55
CA ASN A 14 -7.42 -8.62 -18.57
C ASN A 14 -6.88 -8.52 -17.13
N THR A 15 -5.98 -7.55 -16.89
CA THR A 15 -5.33 -7.33 -15.59
C THR A 15 -5.44 -5.88 -15.14
N VAL A 16 -5.67 -5.69 -13.85
CA VAL A 16 -5.61 -4.38 -13.19
C VAL A 16 -4.44 -4.40 -12.20
N THR A 17 -3.55 -3.42 -12.30
CA THR A 17 -2.38 -3.25 -11.42
C THR A 17 -2.57 -1.98 -10.61
N ALA A 18 -2.49 -2.11 -9.28
CA ALA A 18 -2.46 -0.98 -8.37
C ALA A 18 -1.08 -0.88 -7.73
N THR A 19 -0.41 0.26 -7.90
CA THR A 19 0.93 0.53 -7.35
C THR A 19 0.78 1.55 -6.22
N PHE A 20 1.42 1.30 -5.07
CA PHE A 20 1.28 2.14 -3.88
C PHE A 20 2.64 2.65 -3.42
N GLU A 21 2.69 3.92 -3.02
CA GLU A 21 3.85 4.48 -2.32
C GLU A 21 3.73 4.20 -0.81
N LEU A 22 4.61 3.35 -0.29
CA LEU A 22 4.63 2.92 1.11
C LEU A 22 6.04 3.10 1.71
N PRO A 23 6.56 4.34 1.79
CA PRO A 23 7.93 4.59 2.22
C PRO A 23 8.15 4.19 3.68
N GLY A 24 9.31 3.58 3.95
CA GLY A 24 9.69 3.19 5.31
C GLY A 24 8.90 2.01 5.88
N LEU A 25 8.24 1.22 5.03
CA LEU A 25 7.62 -0.05 5.39
C LEU A 25 8.44 -1.20 4.82
N LYS A 26 8.64 -2.24 5.62
CA LYS A 26 9.15 -3.51 5.13
C LYS A 26 7.99 -4.35 4.59
N LYS A 27 8.31 -5.41 3.85
CA LYS A 27 7.30 -6.24 3.18
C LYS A 27 6.38 -6.90 4.20
N GLU A 28 6.97 -7.34 5.31
CA GLU A 28 6.31 -7.96 6.45
C GLU A 28 5.38 -7.02 7.21
N ASP A 29 5.56 -5.70 7.08
CA ASP A 29 4.73 -4.68 7.73
C ASP A 29 3.52 -4.28 6.85
N VAL A 30 3.39 -4.84 5.65
CA VAL A 30 2.28 -4.58 4.72
C VAL A 30 1.25 -5.69 4.80
N GLN A 31 0.03 -5.31 5.18
CA GLN A 31 -1.13 -6.19 5.19
C GLN A 31 -2.01 -5.92 3.98
N ILE A 32 -2.42 -7.00 3.31
CA ILE A 32 -3.34 -6.97 2.17
C ILE A 32 -4.58 -7.78 2.54
N ASP A 33 -5.72 -7.11 2.60
CA ASP A 33 -7.02 -7.73 2.85
C ASP A 33 -7.92 -7.63 1.63
N LEU A 34 -8.61 -8.73 1.32
CA LEU A 34 -9.60 -8.75 0.24
C LEU A 34 -10.92 -9.28 0.77
N GLN A 35 -11.88 -8.39 0.99
CA GLN A 35 -13.20 -8.71 1.53
C GLN A 35 -14.28 -7.88 0.84
N ASN A 36 -15.45 -8.49 0.61
CA ASN A 36 -16.64 -7.79 0.09
C ASN A 36 -16.39 -6.98 -1.19
N GLY A 37 -15.60 -7.54 -2.12
CA GLY A 37 -15.23 -6.86 -3.38
C GLY A 37 -14.30 -5.66 -3.20
N GLN A 38 -13.63 -5.55 -2.05
CA GLN A 38 -12.72 -4.46 -1.72
C GLN A 38 -11.33 -4.99 -1.39
N LEU A 39 -10.31 -4.37 -1.97
CA LEU A 39 -8.90 -4.58 -1.66
C LEU A 39 -8.44 -3.48 -0.72
N THR A 40 -8.03 -3.83 0.49
CA THR A 40 -7.45 -2.91 1.46
C THR A 40 -5.98 -3.22 1.63
N ILE A 41 -5.15 -2.19 1.50
CA ILE A 41 -3.72 -2.25 1.80
C ILE A 41 -3.47 -1.34 2.98
N SER A 42 -2.84 -1.90 4.01
CA SER A 42 -2.53 -1.19 5.24
C SER A 42 -1.15 -1.56 5.76
N GLY A 43 -0.60 -0.70 6.60
CA GLY A 43 0.68 -0.92 7.28
C GLY A 43 0.94 0.16 8.31
N GLU A 44 2.04 0.04 9.04
CA GLU A 44 2.47 1.04 10.02
C GLU A 44 3.94 1.38 9.84
N SER A 45 4.23 2.59 9.35
CA SER A 45 5.62 3.06 9.25
C SER A 45 6.03 3.61 10.62
N LYS A 46 7.08 3.05 11.21
CA LYS A 46 7.60 3.49 12.51
C LYS A 46 8.70 4.54 12.33
N ILE A 47 8.76 5.51 13.24
CA ILE A 47 9.95 6.34 13.45
C ILE A 47 10.90 5.50 14.31
N SER A 48 12.16 5.34 13.91
CA SER A 48 13.18 4.83 14.83
C SER A 48 13.46 5.90 15.89
N SER A 49 13.42 5.52 17.16
CA SER A 49 13.61 6.42 18.31
C SER A 49 14.96 7.17 18.28
N GLU A 50 15.98 6.66 17.58
CA GLU A 50 17.25 7.38 17.35
C GLU A 50 17.07 8.69 16.55
N HIS A 51 15.98 8.81 15.80
CA HIS A 51 15.68 9.99 14.98
C HIS A 51 14.62 10.90 15.62
N GLU A 52 14.29 10.71 16.90
CA GLU A 52 13.15 11.40 17.49
C GLU A 52 13.38 12.85 17.87
N GLN A 53 14.61 13.35 18.09
CA GLN A 53 14.72 14.65 18.77
C GLN A 53 15.74 15.69 18.27
N GLU A 54 16.82 15.38 17.54
CA GLU A 54 17.81 16.40 17.18
C GLU A 54 18.10 16.52 15.67
N GLY A 55 18.20 17.77 15.18
CA GLY A 55 18.79 18.11 13.88
C GLY A 55 17.84 18.30 12.68
N TYR A 56 16.52 18.19 12.85
CA TYR A 56 15.59 18.47 11.74
C TYR A 56 15.26 19.96 11.63
N LEU A 57 15.57 20.57 10.48
CA LEU A 57 15.08 21.92 10.15
C LEU A 57 13.61 21.90 9.73
N ILE A 58 13.19 20.88 8.97
CA ILE A 58 11.79 20.65 8.53
C ILE A 58 11.54 19.14 8.45
N ARG A 59 10.36 18.69 8.89
CA ARG A 59 9.90 17.30 8.77
C ARG A 59 8.48 17.24 8.20
N GLU A 60 8.36 16.91 6.91
CA GLU A 60 7.07 16.77 6.22
C GLU A 60 6.64 15.32 6.01
N ARG A 61 7.61 14.39 6.11
CA ARG A 61 7.34 12.95 6.06
C ARG A 61 6.45 12.58 7.24
N GLY A 62 5.27 12.06 6.95
CA GLY A 62 4.41 11.50 7.97
C GLY A 62 4.77 10.04 8.26
N PHE A 63 4.55 9.65 9.50
CA PHE A 63 4.77 8.30 10.01
C PHE A 63 3.49 7.79 10.68
N GLY A 64 3.44 6.50 10.98
CA GLY A 64 2.30 5.83 11.60
C GLY A 64 1.46 5.04 10.60
N LYS A 65 0.19 4.83 10.95
CA LYS A 65 -0.70 3.91 10.22
C LYS A 65 -1.10 4.47 8.86
N VAL A 66 -0.85 3.68 7.83
CA VAL A 66 -1.31 3.92 6.45
C VAL A 66 -2.39 2.92 6.10
N SER A 67 -3.42 3.36 5.38
CA SER A 67 -4.45 2.47 4.85
C SER A 67 -5.11 3.09 3.62
N ARG A 68 -5.34 2.26 2.60
CA ARG A 68 -6.12 2.62 1.41
C ARG A 68 -6.93 1.43 0.95
N THR A 69 -8.19 1.70 0.65
CA THR A 69 -9.14 0.70 0.13
C THR A 69 -9.54 1.04 -1.30
N LEU A 70 -9.62 0.01 -2.14
CA LEU A 70 -10.08 0.06 -3.52
C LEU A 70 -11.26 -0.88 -3.70
N LYS A 71 -12.29 -0.42 -4.42
CA LYS A 71 -13.34 -1.30 -4.93
C LYS A 71 -12.81 -2.03 -6.14
N LEU A 72 -12.95 -3.35 -6.16
CA LEU A 72 -12.59 -4.14 -7.32
C LEU A 72 -13.76 -4.23 -8.30
N PRO A 73 -13.47 -4.32 -9.61
CA PRO A 73 -14.47 -4.68 -10.60
C PRO A 73 -15.14 -6.02 -10.26
N GLN A 74 -16.38 -6.19 -10.72
CA GLN A 74 -17.10 -7.44 -10.53
C GLN A 74 -16.36 -8.60 -11.20
N GLY A 75 -16.20 -9.72 -10.49
CA GLY A 75 -15.57 -10.94 -11.00
C GLY A 75 -14.13 -11.20 -10.54
N VAL A 76 -13.47 -10.26 -9.84
CA VAL A 76 -12.15 -10.51 -9.24
C VAL A 76 -12.28 -11.44 -8.03
N LYS A 77 -11.74 -12.67 -8.11
CA LYS A 77 -11.79 -13.68 -7.02
C LYS A 77 -10.45 -13.82 -6.30
N ARG A 78 -10.54 -13.91 -4.96
CA ARG A 78 -9.44 -13.93 -3.97
C ARG A 78 -8.34 -14.98 -4.17
N ARG A 79 -8.66 -16.15 -4.74
CA ARG A 79 -7.82 -17.36 -4.57
C ARG A 79 -6.98 -17.77 -5.78
N SER A 80 -7.14 -17.17 -6.95
CA SER A 80 -6.49 -17.69 -8.17
C SER A 80 -5.74 -16.68 -9.05
N LYS A 81 -5.85 -15.36 -8.83
CA LYS A 81 -5.21 -14.37 -9.74
C LYS A 81 -4.56 -13.15 -9.08
N LEU A 82 -4.59 -13.01 -7.75
CA LEU A 82 -3.93 -11.87 -7.10
C LEU A 82 -2.42 -12.12 -7.03
N ARG A 83 -1.64 -11.23 -7.65
CA ARG A 83 -0.18 -11.20 -7.58
C ARG A 83 0.24 -9.86 -7.01
N TRP A 84 1.12 -9.86 -6.00
CA TRP A 84 1.74 -8.65 -5.51
C TRP A 84 3.26 -8.77 -5.59
N LYS A 85 3.91 -7.64 -5.83
CA LYS A 85 5.36 -7.46 -5.81
C LYS A 85 5.63 -6.14 -5.10
N MET A 86 6.71 -6.10 -4.33
CA MET A 86 7.20 -4.87 -3.71
C MET A 86 8.60 -4.61 -4.24
N GLU A 87 8.88 -3.34 -4.53
CA GLU A 87 10.17 -2.87 -5.03
C GLU A 87 10.66 -1.80 -4.05
N PHE A 88 11.96 -1.78 -3.77
CA PHE A 88 12.63 -0.86 -2.84
C PHE A 88 13.50 0.13 -3.62
#